data_AF-A0A2H0WDQ4-F1
#
_entry.id   AF-A0A2H0WDQ4-F1
#
_cell.length_a   1.000
_cell.length_b   1.000
_cell.length_c   1.000
_cell.angle_alpha   90.00
_cell.angle_beta   90.00
_cell.angle_gamma   90.00
#
_symmetry.space_group_name_H-M   'P 1'
#
loop_
_entity.id
_entity.type
_entity.pdbx_description
1 polymer ?
#
loop_
_entity_poly.entity_id
_entity_poly.type
_entity_poly.pdbx_seq_one_letter_code
_entity_poly.pdbx_strand_id
1 'polypeptide(L)'
;MKKALLYFCTMILLSATAAALEPQNPEGLCDRFLGEKEKTSCLAKIKKMQPDWYLASTCAKQFDDKSFYECLDLNQVTLFSPKKLEACEASMDDTDRIKCIRSAAATKSDQAFQKATSPRMRGRQGSVRLSEGY
;
A
#
# COMPACT_ATOMS: atom_id res chain seq x y z
N MET A 1 53.62 -33.80 16.84
CA MET A 1 53.31 -32.45 17.39
C MET A 1 51.87 -32.11 17.03
N LYS A 2 51.16 -31.46 17.95
CA LYS A 2 49.69 -31.36 18.03
C LYS A 2 49.13 -30.28 17.09
N LYS A 3 48.02 -30.64 16.43
CA LYS A 3 46.80 -29.87 16.14
C LYS A 3 46.94 -28.42 15.62
N ALA A 4 46.44 -28.18 14.41
CA ALA A 4 45.76 -26.92 14.07
C ALA A 4 44.69 -27.20 13.00
N LEU A 5 43.55 -27.74 13.44
CA LEU A 5 42.29 -27.70 12.70
C LEU A 5 41.85 -26.24 12.67
N LEU A 6 42.15 -25.55 11.57
CA LEU A 6 41.62 -24.23 11.25
C LEU A 6 40.11 -24.36 10.97
N TYR A 7 39.32 -24.19 12.03
CA TYR A 7 37.89 -23.95 11.95
C TYR A 7 37.67 -22.59 11.24
N PHE A 8 37.48 -22.64 9.92
CA PHE A 8 36.89 -21.52 9.20
C PHE A 8 35.43 -21.43 9.63
N CYS A 9 35.19 -20.54 10.59
CA CYS A 9 33.88 -20.10 11.02
C CYS A 9 33.10 -19.64 9.79
N THR A 10 32.14 -20.44 9.35
CA THR A 10 31.17 -20.10 8.31
C THR A 10 30.37 -18.90 8.79
N MET A 11 30.79 -17.71 8.38
CA MET A 11 29.97 -16.50 8.44
C MET A 11 28.77 -16.72 7.51
N ILE A 12 27.67 -17.22 8.08
CA ILE A 12 26.36 -17.22 7.44
C ILE A 12 25.96 -15.75 7.30
N LEU A 13 26.22 -15.17 6.14
CA LEU A 13 25.61 -13.93 5.69
C LEU A 13 24.11 -14.22 5.54
N LEU A 14 23.35 -13.98 6.61
CA LEU A 14 21.90 -13.89 6.55
C LEU A 14 21.60 -12.66 5.67
N SER A 15 21.41 -12.88 4.37
CA SER A 15 20.85 -11.89 3.47
C SER A 15 19.45 -11.55 3.96
N ALA A 16 19.34 -10.49 4.76
CA ALA A 16 18.07 -9.87 5.12
C ALA A 16 17.44 -9.35 3.83
N THR A 17 16.61 -10.16 3.19
CA THR A 17 15.71 -9.71 2.14
C THR A 17 14.77 -8.70 2.78
N ALA A 18 14.97 -7.41 2.53
CA ALA A 18 14.01 -6.38 2.87
C ALA A 18 12.65 -6.80 2.27
N ALA A 19 11.66 -7.03 3.13
CA ALA A 19 10.33 -7.40 2.70
C ALA A 19 9.68 -6.15 2.11
N ALA A 20 9.72 -6.03 0.78
CA ALA A 20 9.10 -4.91 0.10
C ALA A 20 7.60 -4.85 0.44
N LEU A 21 7.10 -3.64 0.71
CA LEU A 21 5.67 -3.40 1.00
C LEU A 21 4.80 -3.94 -0.15
N GLU A 22 4.03 -4.99 0.11
CA GLU A 22 3.13 -5.56 -0.89
C GLU A 22 1.87 -4.70 -1.04
N PRO A 23 1.51 -4.25 -2.27
CA PRO A 23 0.32 -3.44 -2.48
C PRO A 23 -0.94 -4.28 -2.27
N GLN A 24 -1.91 -3.76 -1.54
CA GLN A 24 -3.15 -4.45 -1.20
C GLN A 24 -4.33 -3.75 -1.88
N ASN A 25 -5.26 -4.54 -2.43
CA ASN A 25 -6.49 -4.00 -3.00
C ASN A 25 -7.31 -3.33 -1.87
N PRO A 26 -7.60 -2.01 -1.96
CA PRO A 26 -8.35 -1.31 -0.94
C PRO A 26 -9.74 -1.87 -0.65
N GLU A 27 -10.43 -2.43 -1.65
CA GLU A 27 -11.76 -3.00 -1.45
C GLU A 27 -11.72 -4.24 -0.54
N GLY A 28 -10.63 -5.01 -0.59
CA GLY A 28 -10.42 -6.18 0.27
C GLY A 28 -10.26 -5.82 1.75
N LEU A 29 -9.95 -4.56 2.08
CA LEU A 29 -9.86 -4.12 3.47
C LEU A 29 -11.22 -4.13 4.18
N CYS A 30 -12.31 -4.13 3.42
CA CYS A 30 -13.66 -4.18 3.98
C CYS A 30 -14.03 -5.56 4.54
N ASP A 31 -13.23 -6.59 4.28
CA ASP A 31 -13.41 -7.92 4.89
C ASP A 31 -13.13 -7.92 6.41
N ARG A 32 -12.54 -6.83 6.95
CA ARG A 32 -12.41 -6.64 8.41
C ARG A 32 -13.77 -6.50 9.13
N PHE A 33 -14.81 -6.07 8.41
CA PHE A 33 -16.13 -5.85 8.99
C PHE A 33 -16.98 -7.12 8.86
N LEU A 34 -17.47 -7.64 9.99
CA LEU A 34 -18.31 -8.85 10.01
C LEU A 34 -19.76 -8.55 9.57
N GLY A 35 -20.24 -7.32 9.75
CA GLY A 35 -21.59 -6.93 9.38
C GLY A 35 -21.70 -6.55 7.90
N GLU A 36 -22.67 -7.15 7.18
CA GLU A 36 -22.94 -6.84 5.77
C GLU A 36 -23.20 -5.35 5.50
N LYS A 37 -23.90 -4.67 6.42
CA LYS A 37 -24.15 -3.22 6.32
C LYS A 37 -22.87 -2.41 6.44
N GLU A 38 -21.99 -2.79 7.35
CA GLU A 38 -20.71 -2.11 7.60
C GLU A 38 -19.75 -2.35 6.45
N LYS A 39 -19.68 -3.59 5.95
CA LYS A 39 -18.92 -3.96 4.76
C LYS A 39 -19.36 -3.16 3.53
N THR A 40 -20.67 -3.08 3.28
CA THR A 40 -21.23 -2.27 2.18
C THR A 40 -20.89 -0.79 2.32
N SER A 41 -20.98 -0.25 3.54
CA SER A 41 -20.60 1.14 3.84
C SER A 41 -19.10 1.38 3.61
N CYS A 42 -18.25 0.44 4.02
CA CYS A 42 -16.81 0.47 3.77
C CYS A 42 -16.51 0.50 2.27
N LEU A 43 -17.11 -0.41 1.48
CA LEU A 43 -16.91 -0.47 0.03
C LEU A 43 -17.29 0.84 -0.65
N ALA A 44 -18.41 1.44 -0.24
CA ALA A 44 -18.84 2.74 -0.76
C ALA A 44 -17.84 3.86 -0.41
N LYS A 45 -17.28 3.86 0.80
CA LYS A 45 -16.26 4.83 1.23
C LYS A 45 -14.95 4.63 0.47
N ILE A 46 -14.44 3.40 0.35
CA ILE A 46 -13.23 3.07 -0.39
C ILE A 46 -13.36 3.52 -1.85
N LYS A 47 -14.50 3.24 -2.50
CA LYS A 47 -14.76 3.67 -3.87
C LYS A 47 -14.76 5.20 -4.03
N LYS A 48 -15.22 5.93 -3.02
CA LYS A 48 -15.21 7.40 -2.99
C LYS A 48 -13.80 7.95 -2.76
N MET A 49 -13.04 7.38 -1.83
CA MET A 49 -11.70 7.86 -1.44
C MET A 49 -10.62 7.49 -2.46
N GLN A 50 -10.77 6.34 -3.14
CA GLN A 50 -9.78 5.76 -4.05
C GLN A 50 -8.36 5.76 -3.45
N PRO A 51 -8.16 5.16 -2.26
CA PRO A 51 -6.87 5.18 -1.60
C PRO A 51 -5.80 4.49 -2.47
N ASP A 52 -4.58 4.99 -2.41
CA ASP A 52 -3.42 4.33 -3.00
C ASP A 52 -3.23 2.92 -2.42
N TRP A 53 -2.77 1.98 -3.26
CA TRP A 53 -2.67 0.57 -2.89
C TRP A 53 -1.57 0.29 -1.86
N TYR A 54 -0.49 1.07 -1.86
CA TYR A 54 0.56 0.94 -0.85
C TYR A 54 0.12 1.56 0.46
N LEU A 55 -0.53 2.73 0.41
CA LEU A 55 -1.15 3.32 1.60
C LEU A 55 -2.18 2.37 2.21
N ALA A 56 -3.02 1.74 1.39
CA ALA A 56 -4.02 0.76 1.80
C ALA A 56 -3.39 -0.40 2.59
N SER A 57 -2.26 -0.96 2.12
CA SER A 57 -1.52 -2.00 2.86
C SER A 57 -1.05 -1.55 4.23
N THR A 58 -0.54 -0.32 4.35
CA THR A 58 -0.09 0.20 5.64
C THR A 58 -1.27 0.51 6.57
N CYS A 59 -2.36 1.05 6.03
CA CYS A 59 -3.59 1.34 6.79
C CYS A 59 -4.33 0.07 7.23
N ALA A 60 -4.18 -1.05 6.53
CA ALA A 60 -4.74 -2.34 6.92
C ALA A 60 -4.27 -2.80 8.31
N LYS A 61 -3.11 -2.33 8.76
CA LYS A 61 -2.52 -2.64 10.06
C LYS A 61 -3.04 -1.78 11.22
N GLN A 62 -3.99 -0.88 10.95
CA GLN A 62 -4.69 -0.11 11.97
C GLN A 62 -5.71 -1.01 12.68
N PHE A 63 -5.62 -1.08 14.01
CA PHE A 63 -6.50 -1.91 14.81
C PHE A 63 -7.89 -1.28 14.93
N ASP A 64 -7.96 0.01 15.24
CA ASP A 64 -9.21 0.74 15.41
C ASP A 64 -9.80 1.19 14.06
N ASP A 65 -11.12 1.05 13.91
CA ASP A 65 -11.82 1.39 12.66
C ASP A 65 -11.79 2.89 12.34
N LYS A 66 -11.79 3.76 13.36
CA LYS A 66 -11.66 5.20 13.16
C LYS A 66 -10.24 5.54 12.71
N SER A 67 -9.22 4.98 13.34
CA SER A 67 -7.81 5.12 12.92
C SER A 67 -7.59 4.60 11.50
N PHE A 68 -8.24 3.50 11.14
CA PHE A 68 -8.25 2.95 9.79
C PHE A 68 -8.79 3.94 8.77
N TYR A 69 -9.97 4.52 9.00
CA TYR A 69 -10.53 5.51 8.07
C TYR A 69 -9.73 6.81 8.04
N GLU A 70 -9.21 7.27 9.18
CA GLU A 70 -8.33 8.44 9.25
C GLU A 70 -7.07 8.22 8.41
N CYS A 71 -6.49 7.02 8.47
CA CYS A 71 -5.32 6.64 7.69
C CYS A 71 -5.61 6.68 6.18
N LEU A 72 -6.73 6.10 5.74
CA LEU A 72 -7.11 6.08 4.32
C LEU A 72 -7.40 7.49 3.76
N ASP A 73 -7.90 8.39 4.59
CA ASP A 73 -8.22 9.76 4.19
C ASP A 73 -6.96 10.59 3.86
N LEU A 74 -5.79 10.18 4.34
CA LEU A 74 -4.52 10.85 4.06
C LEU A 74 -4.18 10.87 2.56
N ASN A 75 -4.72 9.94 1.77
CA ASN A 75 -4.53 9.91 0.31
C ASN A 75 -5.06 11.17 -0.39
N GLN A 76 -6.01 11.89 0.22
CA GLN A 76 -6.56 13.10 -0.38
C GLN A 76 -5.60 14.29 -0.33
N VAL A 77 -4.59 14.24 0.54
CA VAL A 77 -3.70 15.38 0.84
C VAL A 77 -2.33 15.22 0.18
N THR A 78 -1.85 14.00 0.00
CA THR A 78 -0.51 13.73 -0.54
C THR A 78 -0.42 12.37 -1.21
N LEU A 79 0.61 12.20 -2.03
CA LEU A 79 1.09 10.89 -2.49
C LEU A 79 2.11 10.34 -1.48
N PHE A 80 2.26 9.02 -1.40
CA PHE A 80 3.14 8.35 -0.43
C PHE A 80 4.22 7.53 -1.11
N SER A 81 5.42 7.47 -0.53
CA SER A 81 6.50 6.61 -1.03
C SER A 81 6.39 5.21 -0.42
N PRO A 82 6.28 4.13 -1.23
CA PRO A 82 6.20 2.76 -0.70
C PRO A 82 7.35 2.42 0.25
N LYS A 83 8.56 2.87 -0.08
CA LYS A 83 9.75 2.67 0.76
C LYS A 83 9.64 3.37 2.12
N LYS A 84 9.02 4.56 2.15
CA LYS A 84 8.81 5.29 3.42
C LYS A 84 7.67 4.69 4.22
N LEU A 85 6.64 4.19 3.55
CA LEU A 85 5.52 3.47 4.17
C LEU A 85 5.96 2.14 4.81
N GLU A 86 6.90 1.43 4.17
CA GLU A 86 7.50 0.20 4.72
C GLU A 86 8.12 0.44 6.11
N ALA A 87 8.80 1.58 6.31
CA ALA A 87 9.36 1.95 7.60
C ALA A 87 8.28 2.16 8.69
N CYS A 88 7.04 2.49 8.30
CA CYS A 88 5.91 2.66 9.22
C CYS A 88 5.23 1.35 9.62
N GLU A 89 5.61 0.22 9.02
CA GLU A 89 5.07 -1.08 9.41
C GLU A 89 5.54 -1.51 10.79
N ALA A 90 6.73 -1.06 11.21
CA ALA A 90 7.32 -1.38 12.51
C ALA A 90 6.63 -0.72 13.71
N SER A 91 5.79 0.30 13.48
CA SER A 91 4.98 0.91 14.55
C SER A 91 4.01 -0.12 15.13
N MET A 92 3.85 -0.14 16.46
CA MET A 92 2.99 -1.11 17.14
C MET A 92 1.59 -0.55 17.48
N ASP A 93 1.47 0.76 17.58
CA ASP A 93 0.24 1.45 17.92
C ASP A 93 -0.28 2.29 16.74
N ASP A 94 -1.60 2.45 16.70
CA ASP A 94 -2.30 3.15 15.61
C ASP A 94 -1.87 4.61 15.50
N THR A 95 -1.66 5.27 16.65
CA THR A 95 -1.32 6.70 16.73
C THR A 95 0.06 6.95 16.13
N ASP A 96 1.08 6.20 16.54
CA ASP A 96 2.42 6.39 16.01
C ASP A 96 2.53 5.89 14.56
N ARG A 97 1.75 4.88 14.17
CA ARG A 97 1.64 4.49 12.76
C ARG A 97 1.08 5.64 11.90
N ILE A 98 0.00 6.30 12.32
CA ILE A 98 -0.56 7.46 11.59
C ILE A 98 0.46 8.60 11.52
N LYS A 99 1.15 8.92 12.63
CA LYS A 99 2.20 9.94 12.63
C LYS A 99 3.31 9.61 11.64
N CYS A 100 3.76 8.35 11.61
CA CYS A 100 4.76 7.90 10.65
C CYS A 100 4.28 8.06 9.21
N ILE A 101 3.07 7.59 8.89
CA ILE A 101 2.50 7.69 7.54
C ILE A 101 2.42 9.14 7.10
N ARG A 102 2.00 10.08 7.96
CA ARG A 102 2.00 11.51 7.63
C ARG A 102 3.37 12.05 7.23
N SER A 103 4.45 11.52 7.80
CA SER A 103 5.83 11.86 7.41
C SER A 103 6.33 11.15 6.16
N ALA A 104 5.63 10.10 5.70
CA ALA A 104 6.00 9.27 4.55
C ALA A 104 5.60 9.86 3.19
N ALA A 105 5.27 11.16 3.15
CA ALA A 105 4.93 11.86 1.93
C ALA A 105 6.01 11.68 0.84
N ALA A 106 5.55 11.42 -0.38
CA ALA A 106 6.41 11.23 -1.54
C ALA A 106 7.10 12.54 -1.92
N THR A 107 8.41 12.49 -2.08
CA THR A 107 9.18 13.58 -2.67
C THR A 107 9.17 13.48 -4.20
N LYS A 108 9.59 14.52 -4.91
CA LYS A 108 9.67 14.51 -6.39
C LYS A 108 10.48 13.33 -6.94
N SER A 109 11.51 12.88 -6.21
CA SER A 109 12.30 11.70 -6.58
C SER A 109 11.54 10.38 -6.38
N ASP A 110 10.64 10.29 -5.41
CA ASP A 110 9.81 9.10 -5.16
C ASP A 110 8.72 8.95 -6.24
N GLN A 111 8.12 10.07 -6.67
CA GLN A 111 7.00 10.08 -7.63
C GLN A 111 7.39 9.58 -9.04
N ALA A 112 8.67 9.74 -9.43
CA ALA A 112 9.17 9.25 -10.72
C ALA A 112 9.06 7.72 -10.85
N PHE A 113 9.06 7.00 -9.72
CA PHE A 113 8.95 5.53 -9.68
C PHE A 113 7.51 5.04 -9.44
N GLN A 114 6.57 5.93 -9.10
CA GLN A 114 5.20 5.59 -8.69
C GLN A 114 4.16 5.58 -9.82
N LYS A 115 4.57 5.66 -11.10
CA LYS A 115 3.63 5.50 -12.21
C LYS A 115 3.19 4.03 -12.39
N ALA A 116 2.71 3.39 -11.32
CA ALA A 116 1.74 2.32 -11.42
C ALA A 116 0.37 2.97 -11.67
N THR A 117 0.18 3.51 -12.89
CA THR A 117 -1.16 3.72 -13.41
C THR A 117 -1.90 2.40 -13.26
N SER A 118 -2.96 2.41 -12.45
CA SER A 118 -4.01 1.39 -12.43
C SER A 118 -4.17 0.81 -13.84
N PRO A 119 -4.23 -0.54 -14.02
CA PRO A 119 -4.54 -1.09 -15.32
C PRO A 119 -5.94 -0.58 -15.68
N ARG A 120 -6.00 0.53 -16.43
CA ARG A 120 -7.21 0.94 -17.14
C ARG A 120 -7.62 -0.29 -17.92
N MET A 121 -8.67 -0.95 -17.44
CA MET A 121 -9.53 -1.80 -18.25
C MET A 121 -9.68 -1.09 -19.59
N ARG A 122 -8.98 -1.60 -20.60
CA ARG A 122 -9.04 -1.09 -21.97
C ARG A 122 -10.36 -1.59 -22.53
N GLY A 123 -11.46 -1.06 -21.98
CA GLY A 123 -12.81 -1.27 -22.44
C GLY A 123 -12.91 -0.68 -23.84
N ARG A 124 -12.80 -1.57 -24.82
CA ARG A 124 -13.52 -1.58 -26.09
C ARG A 124 -14.14 -0.21 -26.43
N GLN A 125 -13.38 0.66 -27.10
CA GLN A 125 -13.99 1.77 -27.81
C GLN A 125 -14.89 1.19 -28.90
N GLY A 126 -16.20 1.27 -28.67
CA GLY A 126 -17.19 1.16 -29.72
C GLY A 126 -16.87 2.22 -30.77
N SER A 127 -16.57 1.76 -31.99
CA SER A 127 -16.47 2.61 -33.17
C SER A 127 -17.86 3.14 -33.50
N VAL A 128 -18.20 4.29 -32.92
CA VAL A 128 -19.23 5.16 -33.49
C VAL A 128 -18.59 5.83 -34.69
N ARG A 129 -18.97 5.42 -35.91
CA ARG A 129 -18.89 6.30 -37.07
C ARG A 129 -20.30 6.57 -37.56
N LEU A 130 -20.70 7.81 -37.32
CA LEU A 130 -21.81 8.48 -37.97
C LEU A 130 -21.63 8.48 -39.49
N SER A 131 -22.77 8.41 -40.15
CA SER A 131 -23.06 8.58 -41.57
C SER A 131 -22.50 9.86 -42.19
N GLU A 132 -22.16 9.80 -43.48
CA GLU A 132 -22.21 10.81 -44.57
C GLU A 132 -21.32 10.24 -45.71
N GLY A 133 -21.81 9.84 -46.87
CA GLY A 133 -22.50 10.62 -47.90
C GLY A 133 -21.58 10.68 -49.13
N TYR A 134 -21.93 9.97 -50.21
CA TYR A 134 -21.76 10.25 -51.66
C TYR A 134 -22.07 8.99 -52.48
#